data_AF-A0A800CB56-F1
#
_entry.id   AF-A0A800CB56-F1
#
_cell.length_a   1.000
_cell.length_b   1.000
_cell.length_c   1.000
_cell.angle_alpha   90.00
_cell.angle_beta   90.00
_cell.angle_gamma   90.00
#
_symmetry.space_group_name_H-M   'P 1'
#
loop_
_entity.id
_entity.type
_entity.pdbx_description
1 polymer ?
#
loop_
_entity_poly.entity_id
_entity_poly.type
_entity_poly.pdbx_seq_one_letter_code
_entity_poly.pdbx_strand_id
1 'polypeptide(L)'
;MLEQRLSLSHTHDLDDIAAKVVAGGRLNFDDGMRLFQSFDLLTIGQLADLVNRRINGGEYVYFNQNRHINPTNVCAFHCNFCSFARHSDDEPGAYTWTPEQILDRIRGDVHPRVTEFHIVGGLHPKLGFEYYEEVLRALKREYPHIHLKAFTGVEIDFFAQMTGLDHETILRRLMDAGLGSMPGGGAEI
;
A
#
# COMPACT_ATOMS: atom_id res chain seq x y z
N MET A 1 -27.33 1.25 -26.21
CA MET A 1 -25.88 1.55 -26.25
C MET A 1 -25.05 0.59 -25.38
N LEU A 2 -25.49 0.23 -24.16
CA LEU A 2 -24.77 -0.76 -23.33
C LEU A 2 -24.87 -2.19 -23.90
N GLU A 3 -26.06 -2.58 -24.38
CA GLU A 3 -26.33 -3.89 -24.99
C GLU A 3 -25.48 -4.17 -26.25
N GLN A 4 -25.08 -3.13 -26.99
CA GLN A 4 -24.21 -3.27 -28.17
C GLN A 4 -22.73 -3.45 -27.81
N ARG A 5 -22.30 -3.10 -26.58
CA ARG A 5 -20.91 -3.27 -26.14
C ARG A 5 -20.63 -4.66 -25.57
N LEU A 6 -21.64 -5.34 -25.03
CA LEU A 6 -21.52 -6.71 -24.49
C LEU A 6 -21.60 -7.79 -25.57
N SER A 7 -21.83 -7.45 -26.84
CA SER A 7 -22.09 -8.41 -27.92
C SER A 7 -20.86 -9.15 -28.46
N LEU A 8 -19.73 -9.11 -27.76
CA LEU A 8 -18.49 -9.82 -28.12
C LEU A 8 -18.23 -11.05 -27.22
N SER A 9 -19.14 -11.34 -26.27
CA SER A 9 -19.06 -12.58 -25.49
C SER A 9 -19.39 -13.78 -26.38
N HIS A 10 -18.47 -14.74 -26.43
CA HIS A 10 -18.66 -16.02 -27.13
C HIS A 10 -19.24 -17.11 -26.22
N THR A 11 -19.59 -16.80 -24.97
CA THR A 11 -20.08 -17.76 -23.97
C THR A 11 -21.11 -17.15 -23.03
N HIS A 12 -22.34 -17.70 -23.03
CA HIS A 12 -23.45 -17.35 -22.11
C HIS A 12 -23.15 -17.54 -20.61
N ASP A 13 -21.96 -18.01 -20.25
CA ASP A 13 -21.60 -18.42 -18.90
C ASP A 13 -21.41 -17.26 -17.91
N LEU A 14 -21.38 -16.00 -18.37
CA LEU A 14 -21.25 -14.83 -17.48
C LEU A 14 -22.48 -13.91 -17.50
N ASP A 15 -23.58 -14.29 -18.17
CA ASP A 15 -24.74 -13.42 -18.40
C ASP A 15 -25.40 -12.96 -17.08
N ASP A 16 -25.52 -13.86 -16.11
CA ASP A 16 -26.08 -13.55 -14.79
C ASP A 16 -25.17 -12.61 -13.97
N ILE A 17 -23.85 -12.77 -14.08
CA ILE A 17 -22.86 -11.89 -13.45
C ILE A 17 -22.87 -10.51 -14.14
N ALA A 18 -22.92 -10.48 -15.47
CA ALA A 18 -23.02 -9.26 -16.25
C ALA A 18 -24.28 -8.47 -15.86
N ALA A 19 -25.43 -9.13 -15.71
CA ALA A 19 -26.67 -8.50 -15.27
C ALA A 19 -26.53 -7.86 -13.87
N LYS A 20 -25.90 -8.56 -12.91
CA LYS A 20 -25.62 -8.00 -11.58
C LYS A 20 -24.72 -6.75 -11.67
N VAL A 21 -23.64 -6.81 -12.44
CA VAL A 21 -22.70 -5.68 -12.62
C VAL A 21 -23.37 -4.48 -13.26
N VAL A 22 -24.13 -4.69 -14.34
CA VAL A 22 -24.89 -3.64 -15.03
C VAL A 22 -25.87 -2.97 -14.08
N ALA A 23 -26.59 -3.76 -13.27
CA ALA A 23 -27.51 -3.26 -12.24
C ALA A 23 -26.81 -2.60 -11.04
N GLY A 24 -25.48 -2.67 -10.93
CA GLY A 24 -24.71 -2.13 -9.80
C GLY A 24 -24.78 -2.97 -8.54
N GLY A 25 -25.16 -4.24 -8.66
CA GLY A 25 -25.19 -5.21 -7.57
C GLY A 25 -23.79 -5.63 -7.14
N ARG A 26 -23.65 -5.99 -5.86
CA ARG A 26 -22.44 -6.59 -5.30
C ARG A 26 -22.34 -8.05 -5.74
N LEU A 27 -21.20 -8.43 -6.28
CA LEU A 27 -20.86 -9.83 -6.57
C LEU A 27 -20.53 -10.58 -5.28
N ASN A 28 -20.91 -11.86 -5.22
CA ASN A 28 -20.58 -12.73 -4.11
C ASN A 28 -19.29 -13.53 -4.38
N PHE A 29 -18.92 -14.41 -3.45
CA PHE A 29 -17.72 -15.25 -3.58
C PHE A 29 -17.76 -16.17 -4.80
N ASP A 30 -18.90 -16.83 -5.05
CA ASP A 30 -19.07 -17.77 -6.16
C ASP A 30 -18.98 -17.06 -7.53
N ASP A 31 -19.54 -15.85 -7.63
CA ASP A 31 -19.41 -14.99 -8.80
C ASP A 31 -17.92 -14.67 -9.07
N GLY A 32 -17.15 -14.35 -8.02
CA GLY A 32 -15.72 -14.10 -8.11
C GLY A 32 -14.93 -15.32 -8.57
N MET A 33 -15.27 -16.51 -8.07
CA MET A 33 -14.63 -17.77 -8.49
C MET A 33 -14.90 -18.08 -9.96
N ARG A 34 -16.14 -17.90 -10.42
CA ARG A 34 -16.51 -18.07 -11.84
C ARG A 34 -15.76 -17.12 -12.75
N LEU A 35 -15.64 -15.84 -12.36
CA LEU A 35 -14.84 -14.85 -13.10
C LEU A 35 -13.36 -15.25 -13.16
N PHE A 36 -12.80 -15.73 -12.04
CA PHE A 36 -11.39 -16.14 -11.96
C PHE A 36 -11.08 -17.37 -12.84
N GLN A 37 -12.04 -18.29 -12.98
CA GLN A 37 -11.90 -19.51 -13.77
C GLN A 37 -12.25 -19.34 -15.26
N SER A 38 -12.88 -18.22 -15.64
CA SER A 38 -13.33 -17.99 -17.00
C SER A 38 -12.19 -17.53 -17.92
N PHE A 39 -12.24 -18.00 -19.17
CA PHE A 39 -11.34 -17.59 -20.25
C PHE A 39 -11.91 -16.44 -21.10
N ASP A 40 -13.13 -15.97 -20.83
CA ASP A 40 -13.76 -14.86 -21.55
C ASP A 40 -13.23 -13.50 -21.03
N LEU A 41 -11.94 -13.26 -21.29
CA LEU A 41 -11.23 -12.06 -20.86
C LEU A 41 -11.87 -10.76 -21.39
N LEU A 42 -12.46 -10.80 -22.59
CA LEU A 42 -13.07 -9.63 -23.21
C LEU A 42 -14.33 -9.20 -22.44
N THR A 43 -15.20 -10.15 -22.10
CA THR A 43 -16.38 -9.86 -21.28
C THR A 43 -15.99 -9.36 -19.90
N ILE A 44 -15.03 -10.02 -19.25
CA ILE A 44 -14.52 -9.59 -17.93
C ILE A 44 -13.96 -8.17 -18.00
N GLY A 45 -13.14 -7.87 -19.01
CA GLY A 45 -12.56 -6.55 -19.23
C GLY A 45 -13.61 -5.47 -19.46
N GLN A 46 -14.66 -5.76 -20.22
CA GLN A 46 -15.77 -4.84 -20.46
C GLN A 46 -16.58 -4.55 -19.19
N LEU A 47 -16.86 -5.58 -18.38
CA LEU A 47 -17.53 -5.42 -17.09
C LEU A 47 -16.69 -4.61 -16.12
N ALA A 48 -15.38 -4.87 -16.06
CA ALA A 48 -14.44 -4.11 -15.24
C ALA A 48 -14.35 -2.64 -15.67
N ASP A 49 -14.24 -2.35 -16.98
CA ASP A 49 -14.21 -0.99 -17.53
C ASP A 49 -15.51 -0.23 -17.22
N LEU A 50 -16.67 -0.90 -17.34
CA LEU A 50 -17.97 -0.32 -16.98
C LEU A 50 -18.00 0.15 -15.51
N VAL A 51 -17.56 -0.72 -14.59
CA VAL A 51 -17.53 -0.40 -13.16
C VAL A 51 -16.49 0.68 -12.86
N ASN A 52 -15.31 0.60 -13.47
CA ASN A 52 -14.24 1.58 -13.34
C ASN A 52 -14.73 2.98 -13.72
N ARG A 53 -15.35 3.14 -14.89
CA ARG A 53 -15.90 4.43 -15.35
C ARG A 53 -16.99 4.95 -14.42
N ARG A 54 -17.84 4.07 -13.92
CA ARG A 54 -18.93 4.43 -12.99
C ARG A 54 -18.40 4.98 -11.68
N ILE A 55 -17.39 4.34 -11.08
CA ILE A 55 -16.84 4.72 -9.77
C ILE A 55 -15.87 5.90 -9.89
N ASN A 56 -15.04 5.93 -10.94
CA ASN A 56 -13.94 6.87 -11.07
C ASN A 56 -14.28 8.14 -11.88
N GLY A 57 -15.54 8.31 -12.31
CA GLY A 57 -16.03 9.53 -12.95
C GLY A 57 -15.83 9.59 -14.46
N GLY A 58 -15.77 8.44 -15.14
CA GLY A 58 -15.61 8.34 -16.59
C GLY A 58 -14.19 7.99 -16.99
N GLU A 59 -13.52 8.88 -17.72
CA GLU A 59 -12.20 8.66 -18.33
C GLU A 59 -11.02 9.14 -17.45
N TYR A 60 -11.27 9.44 -16.17
CA TYR A 60 -10.22 9.95 -15.28
C TYR A 60 -9.24 8.84 -14.90
N VAL A 61 -7.95 9.19 -14.93
CA VAL A 61 -6.86 8.37 -14.40
C VAL A 61 -6.11 9.20 -13.36
N TYR A 62 -6.05 8.69 -12.12
CA TYR A 62 -5.48 9.42 -10.99
C TYR A 62 -4.02 9.03 -10.74
N PHE A 63 -3.20 10.01 -10.41
CA PHE A 63 -1.82 9.82 -9.98
C PHE A 63 -1.46 10.89 -8.94
N ASN A 64 -0.47 10.60 -8.10
CA ASN A 64 0.16 11.59 -7.23
C ASN A 64 1.69 11.59 -7.45
N GLN A 65 2.35 12.62 -6.91
CA GLN A 65 3.80 12.63 -6.79
C GLN A 65 4.15 12.36 -5.33
N ASN A 66 4.75 11.19 -5.09
CA ASN A 66 5.21 10.77 -3.78
C ASN A 66 6.72 10.50 -3.79
N ARG A 67 7.34 10.51 -2.60
CA ARG A 67 8.75 10.10 -2.41
C ARG A 67 8.80 8.89 -1.49
N HIS A 68 9.39 7.81 -1.97
CA HIS A 68 9.64 6.62 -1.15
C HIS A 68 10.81 6.84 -0.21
N ILE A 69 10.65 6.37 1.03
CA ILE A 69 11.67 6.37 2.07
C ILE A 69 11.69 4.97 2.69
N ASN A 70 12.86 4.35 2.71
CA ASN A 70 13.07 3.08 3.39
C ASN A 70 14.10 3.31 4.51
N PRO A 71 13.67 3.43 5.79
CA PRO A 71 14.60 3.74 6.88
C PRO A 71 15.67 2.65 7.10
N THR A 72 15.32 1.40 6.83
CA THR A 72 16.20 0.24 6.95
C THR A 72 15.75 -0.85 5.98
N ASN A 73 16.70 -1.67 5.51
CA ASN A 73 16.41 -2.94 4.85
C ASN A 73 16.71 -4.17 5.72
N VAL A 74 17.15 -3.97 6.97
CA VAL A 74 17.34 -5.04 7.94
C VAL A 74 15.98 -5.51 8.44
N CYS A 75 15.69 -6.81 8.32
CA CYS A 75 14.38 -7.36 8.58
C CYS A 75 14.47 -8.70 9.33
N ALA A 76 13.71 -8.83 10.42
CA ALA A 76 13.58 -10.07 11.16
C ALA A 76 12.86 -11.19 10.37
N PHE A 77 12.07 -10.84 9.35
CA PHE A 77 11.25 -11.77 8.59
C PHE A 77 11.94 -12.26 7.31
N HIS A 78 11.59 -13.48 6.88
CA HIS A 78 12.22 -14.19 5.77
C HIS A 78 11.19 -14.51 4.68
N CYS A 79 10.59 -13.47 4.08
CA CYS A 79 9.59 -13.65 3.04
C CYS A 79 10.24 -14.22 1.77
N ASN A 80 9.77 -15.37 1.29
CA ASN A 80 10.36 -16.08 0.13
C ASN A 80 10.39 -15.29 -1.18
N PHE A 81 9.59 -14.22 -1.28
CA PHE A 81 9.46 -13.36 -2.44
C PHE A 81 10.12 -11.98 -2.26
N CYS A 82 10.73 -11.70 -1.10
CA CYS A 82 11.33 -10.40 -0.81
C CYS A 82 12.82 -10.40 -1.14
N SER A 83 13.22 -9.59 -2.13
CA SER A 83 14.63 -9.35 -2.47
C SER A 83 15.29 -8.20 -1.69
N PHE A 84 14.48 -7.44 -0.95
CA PHE A 84 14.91 -6.23 -0.25
C PHE A 84 15.59 -6.53 1.09
N ALA A 85 15.11 -7.55 1.81
CA ALA A 85 15.52 -7.84 3.17
C ALA A 85 17.01 -8.21 3.29
N ARG A 86 17.61 -7.78 4.38
CA ARG A 86 18.86 -8.32 4.94
C ARG A 86 18.57 -8.83 6.34
N HIS A 87 19.09 -9.99 6.70
CA HIS A 87 18.69 -10.64 7.96
C HIS A 87 19.56 -10.26 9.15
N SER A 88 20.65 -9.52 8.89
CA SER A 88 21.49 -8.94 9.92
C SER A 88 22.19 -7.67 9.44
N ASP A 89 22.70 -6.89 10.41
CA ASP A 89 23.43 -5.64 10.16
C ASP A 89 24.75 -5.84 9.40
N ASP A 90 25.32 -7.04 9.46
CA ASP A 90 26.60 -7.41 8.85
C ASP A 90 26.47 -7.97 7.42
N GLU A 91 25.24 -8.23 6.94
CA GLU A 91 25.04 -8.69 5.58
C GLU A 91 25.42 -7.61 4.54
N PRO A 92 26.05 -7.99 3.41
CA PRO A 92 26.37 -7.06 2.35
C PRO A 92 25.15 -6.26 1.85
N GLY A 93 25.25 -4.94 1.93
CA GLY A 93 24.18 -4.03 1.52
C GLY A 93 23.09 -3.80 2.58
N ALA A 94 23.27 -4.30 3.80
CA ALA A 94 22.45 -3.91 4.94
C ALA A 94 22.66 -2.42 5.26
N TYR A 95 21.58 -1.72 5.62
CA TYR A 95 21.62 -0.35 6.07
C TYR A 95 20.47 -0.03 7.01
N THR A 96 20.74 0.92 7.91
CA THR A 96 19.76 1.52 8.81
C THR A 96 20.14 2.99 8.95
N TRP A 97 19.24 3.90 8.55
CA TRP A 97 19.51 5.33 8.56
C TRP A 97 18.95 5.99 9.83
N THR A 98 19.67 6.97 10.38
CA THR A 98 19.08 7.84 11.41
C THR A 98 18.06 8.80 10.81
N PRO A 99 17.16 9.41 11.61
CA PRO A 99 16.25 10.45 11.12
C PRO A 99 16.96 11.58 10.38
N GLU A 100 18.12 12.02 10.85
CA GLU A 100 18.94 13.05 10.21
C GLU A 100 19.48 12.58 8.85
N GLN A 101 19.98 11.33 8.80
CA GLN A 101 20.46 10.74 7.55
C GLN A 101 19.34 10.61 6.51
N ILE A 102 18.11 10.29 6.94
CA ILE A 102 16.93 10.27 6.08
C ILE A 102 16.67 11.67 5.50
N LEU A 103 16.62 12.69 6.36
CA LEU A 103 16.40 14.08 5.93
C LEU A 103 17.46 14.53 4.92
N ASP A 104 18.74 14.28 5.19
CA ASP A 104 19.84 14.66 4.29
C ASP A 104 19.74 13.97 2.93
N ARG A 105 19.32 12.71 2.90
CA ARG A 105 19.15 11.94 1.65
C ARG A 105 18.00 12.46 0.80
N ILE A 106 16.89 12.83 1.42
CA ILE A 106 15.72 13.28 0.66
C ILE A 106 15.80 14.76 0.31
N ARG A 107 16.55 15.59 1.05
CA ARG A 107 16.55 17.06 0.91
C ARG A 107 16.81 17.54 -0.53
N GLY A 108 17.68 16.88 -1.28
CA GLY A 108 17.96 17.21 -2.68
C GLY A 108 16.89 16.76 -3.68
N ASP A 109 16.04 15.80 -3.28
CA ASP A 109 15.12 15.08 -4.14
C ASP A 109 13.64 15.44 -3.90
N VAL A 110 13.32 16.17 -2.81
CA VAL A 110 11.95 16.61 -2.55
C VAL A 110 11.58 17.75 -3.50
N HIS A 111 11.01 17.39 -4.66
CA HIS A 111 10.43 18.36 -5.59
C HIS A 111 9.25 19.10 -4.93
N PRO A 112 9.02 20.40 -5.21
CA PRO A 112 7.85 21.16 -4.70
C PRO A 112 6.45 20.60 -4.99
N ARG A 113 6.35 19.52 -5.76
CA ARG A 113 5.09 18.86 -6.14
C ARG A 113 4.88 17.56 -5.37
N VAL A 114 5.87 17.11 -4.60
CA VAL A 114 5.71 15.97 -3.71
C VAL A 114 4.68 16.34 -2.65
N THR A 115 3.65 15.51 -2.54
CA THR A 115 2.55 15.71 -1.59
C THR A 115 2.47 14.60 -0.55
N GLU A 116 3.21 13.51 -0.75
CA GLU A 116 3.23 12.34 0.12
C GLU A 116 4.65 11.78 0.25
N PHE A 117 5.04 11.42 1.48
CA PHE A 117 6.13 10.49 1.73
C PHE A 117 5.58 9.10 2.01
N HIS A 118 6.04 8.13 1.23
CA HIS A 118 5.68 6.73 1.37
C HIS A 118 6.80 6.00 2.13
N ILE A 119 6.53 5.57 3.35
CA ILE A 119 7.55 5.08 4.29
C ILE A 119 7.26 3.63 4.65
N VAL A 120 8.08 2.72 4.15
CA VAL A 120 8.02 1.28 4.44
C VAL A 120 9.43 0.75 4.60
N GLY A 121 9.64 -0.35 5.31
CA GLY A 121 11.00 -0.85 5.49
C GLY A 121 11.10 -2.25 6.05
N GLY A 122 12.31 -2.62 6.45
CA GLY A 122 12.54 -3.85 7.21
C GLY A 122 12.07 -3.72 8.66
N LEU A 123 11.74 -4.87 9.26
CA LEU A 123 11.37 -5.03 10.66
C LEU A 123 12.64 -5.22 11.50
N HIS A 124 13.36 -4.15 11.77
CA HIS A 124 14.67 -4.26 12.40
C HIS A 124 14.54 -4.61 13.90
N PRO A 125 15.09 -5.74 14.37
CA PRO A 125 14.88 -6.24 15.73
C PRO A 125 15.58 -5.45 16.84
N LYS A 126 16.50 -4.53 16.48
CA LYS A 126 17.28 -3.74 17.44
C LYS A 126 16.83 -2.28 17.52
N LEU A 127 15.95 -1.84 16.61
CA LEU A 127 15.39 -0.49 16.66
C LEU A 127 14.16 -0.52 17.56
N GLY A 128 14.16 0.31 18.60
CA GLY A 128 12.97 0.51 19.44
C GLY A 128 11.86 1.24 18.68
N PHE A 129 10.63 1.16 19.18
CA PHE A 129 9.49 1.83 18.58
C PHE A 129 9.67 3.35 18.47
N GLU A 130 10.35 3.96 19.44
CA GLU A 130 10.64 5.39 19.50
C GLU A 130 11.48 5.89 18.32
N TYR A 131 12.30 5.02 17.71
CA TYR A 131 13.02 5.36 16.48
C TYR A 131 12.05 5.70 15.35
N TYR A 132 11.00 4.89 15.17
CA TYR A 132 10.01 5.08 14.11
C TYR A 132 9.15 6.33 14.36
N GLU A 133 8.82 6.60 15.63
CA GLU A 133 8.18 7.86 16.00
C GLU A 133 9.08 9.07 15.68
N GLU A 134 10.37 9.01 15.98
CA GLU A 134 11.29 10.12 15.67
C GLU A 134 11.48 10.31 14.16
N VAL A 135 11.48 9.25 13.35
CA VAL A 135 11.46 9.37 11.89
C VAL A 135 10.25 10.19 11.43
N LEU A 136 9.05 9.91 11.95
CA LEU A 136 7.84 10.67 11.60
C LEU A 136 7.94 12.13 12.07
N ARG A 137 8.36 12.36 13.33
CA ARG A 137 8.49 13.72 13.90
C ARG A 137 9.50 14.55 13.13
N ALA A 138 10.66 13.98 12.78
CA ALA A 138 11.69 14.65 12.01
C ALA A 138 11.19 15.05 10.61
N LEU A 139 10.49 14.15 9.92
CA LEU A 139 9.88 14.43 8.62
C LEU A 139 8.78 15.49 8.71
N LYS A 140 7.92 15.44 9.72
CA LYS A 140 6.90 16.48 9.94
C LYS A 140 7.47 17.83 10.32
N ARG A 141 8.58 17.86 11.07
CA ARG A 141 9.26 19.10 11.45
C ARG A 141 9.85 19.82 10.23
N GLU A 142 10.52 19.07 9.34
CA GLU A 142 11.14 19.65 8.13
C GLU A 142 10.10 19.90 7.01
N TYR A 143 9.15 18.98 6.84
CA TYR A 143 8.15 19.00 5.76
C TYR A 143 6.71 18.94 6.30
N PRO A 144 6.25 19.95 7.05
CA PRO A 144 4.94 19.91 7.73
C PRO A 144 3.75 19.75 6.78
N HIS A 145 3.90 20.22 5.54
CA HIS A 145 2.88 20.20 4.49
C HIS A 145 2.79 18.87 3.72
N ILE A 146 3.75 17.96 3.86
CA ILE A 146 3.77 16.67 3.16
C ILE A 146 3.04 15.61 3.98
N HIS A 147 2.14 14.86 3.35
CA HIS A 147 1.42 13.75 3.98
C HIS A 147 2.37 12.58 4.28
N LEU A 148 2.31 12.01 5.48
CA LEU A 148 3.10 10.82 5.82
C LEU A 148 2.23 9.58 5.69
N LYS A 149 2.51 8.79 4.65
CA LYS A 149 1.93 7.47 4.45
C LYS A 149 2.95 6.42 4.87
N ALA A 150 2.82 5.88 6.07
CA ALA A 150 3.87 5.05 6.66
C ALA A 150 3.31 3.78 7.29
N PHE A 151 4.15 2.73 7.28
CA PHE A 151 3.97 1.47 8.00
C PHE A 151 2.75 0.64 7.58
N THR A 152 3.00 -0.59 7.12
CA THR A 152 1.95 -1.55 6.80
C THR A 152 1.40 -2.22 8.07
N GLY A 153 0.38 -3.06 7.91
CA GLY A 153 -0.12 -3.88 9.02
C GLY A 153 0.96 -4.75 9.67
N VAL A 154 1.96 -5.19 8.91
CA VAL A 154 3.07 -6.01 9.40
C VAL A 154 3.97 -5.21 10.35
N GLU A 155 4.32 -3.97 9.99
CA GLU A 155 5.09 -3.08 10.90
C GLU A 155 4.30 -2.77 12.18
N ILE A 156 2.98 -2.50 12.07
CA ILE A 156 2.16 -2.21 13.26
C ILE A 156 2.10 -3.42 14.20
N ASP A 157 1.92 -4.63 13.68
CA ASP A 157 1.92 -5.83 14.51
C ASP A 157 3.29 -6.09 15.16
N PHE A 158 4.37 -5.87 14.40
CA PHE A 158 5.74 -5.96 14.94
C PHE A 158 5.98 -4.97 16.08
N PHE A 159 5.50 -3.73 15.96
CA PHE A 159 5.62 -2.73 17.03
C PHE A 159 4.80 -3.11 18.28
N ALA A 160 3.60 -3.67 18.08
CA ALA A 160 2.77 -4.16 19.18
C ALA A 160 3.49 -5.29 19.94
N GLN A 161 4.07 -6.26 19.22
CA GLN A 161 4.86 -7.34 19.81
C GLN A 161 6.11 -6.84 20.54
N MET A 162 6.84 -5.88 19.94
CA MET A 162 8.06 -5.31 20.52
C MET A 162 7.80 -4.55 21.81
N THR A 163 6.71 -3.78 21.87
CA THR A 163 6.40 -2.87 22.98
C THR A 163 5.50 -3.50 24.04
N GLY A 164 4.76 -4.56 23.69
CA GLY A 164 3.71 -5.14 24.51
C GLY A 164 2.42 -4.29 24.57
N LEU A 165 2.30 -3.24 23.75
CA LEU A 165 1.11 -2.39 23.67
C LEU A 165 0.10 -2.94 22.66
N ASP A 166 -1.17 -2.58 22.81
CA ASP A 166 -2.20 -2.91 21.81
C ASP A 166 -2.07 -2.07 20.53
N HIS A 167 -2.64 -2.57 19.42
CA HIS A 167 -2.57 -1.91 18.11
C HIS A 167 -3.17 -0.50 18.12
N GLU A 168 -4.23 -0.26 18.91
CA GLU A 168 -4.85 1.06 19.00
C GLU A 168 -3.88 2.08 19.62
N THR A 169 -3.19 1.72 20.69
CA THR A 169 -2.21 2.56 21.37
C THR A 169 -1.02 2.85 20.44
N ILE A 170 -0.54 1.85 19.71
CA ILE A 170 0.52 2.03 18.70
C ILE A 170 0.07 3.02 17.62
N LEU A 171 -1.12 2.84 17.06
CA LEU A 171 -1.64 3.73 16.01
C LEU A 171 -1.82 5.16 16.53
N ARG A 172 -2.34 5.34 17.75
CA ARG A 172 -2.47 6.67 18.37
C ARG A 172 -1.11 7.35 18.54
N ARG A 173 -0.11 6.63 19.06
CA ARG A 173 1.25 7.15 19.20
C ARG A 173 1.87 7.56 17.86
N LEU A 174 1.68 6.76 16.82
CA LEU A 174 2.15 7.09 15.46
C LEU A 174 1.42 8.30 14.88
N MET A 175 0.10 8.41 15.07
CA MET A 175 -0.68 9.59 14.68
C MET A 175 -0.17 10.85 15.37
N ASP A 176 0.08 10.79 16.68
CA ASP A 176 0.65 11.90 17.46
C ASP A 176 2.06 12.26 16.97
N ALA A 177 2.84 11.30 16.49
CA ALA A 177 4.14 11.51 15.87
C ALA A 177 4.07 12.07 14.44
N GLY A 178 2.89 12.08 13.81
CA GLY A 178 2.65 12.69 12.49
C GLY A 178 2.20 11.74 11.38
N LEU A 179 1.87 10.49 11.69
CA LEU A 179 1.30 9.54 10.73
C LEU A 179 -0.02 10.07 10.18
N GLY A 180 -0.15 10.08 8.85
CA GLY A 180 -1.37 10.51 8.17
C GLY A 180 -2.22 9.36 7.64
N SER A 181 -1.60 8.36 7.01
CA SER A 181 -2.29 7.14 6.56
C SER A 181 -1.33 5.96 6.46
N MET A 182 -1.86 4.76 6.25
CA MET A 182 -1.06 3.55 6.07
C MET A 182 -1.08 3.08 4.60
N PRO A 183 0.04 2.55 4.08
CA PRO A 183 0.05 1.74 2.87
C PRO A 183 -0.59 0.36 3.10
N GLY A 184 -1.01 -0.28 2.00
CA GLY A 184 -1.70 -1.58 2.03
C GLY A 184 -0.83 -2.80 1.67
N GLY A 185 0.50 -2.66 1.68
CA GLY A 185 1.41 -3.80 1.46
C GLY A 185 1.40 -4.78 2.63
N GLY A 186 2.00 -5.96 2.45
CA GLY A 186 2.18 -6.94 3.52
C GLY A 186 0.93 -7.76 3.86
N ALA A 187 -0.14 -7.69 3.06
CA ALA A 187 -1.36 -8.47 3.28
C ALA A 187 -1.16 -9.99 3.12
N GLU A 188 -0.07 -10.38 2.47
CA GLU A 188 0.37 -11.75 2.23
C GLU A 188 1.16 -12.38 3.40
N ILE A 189 1.52 -11.56 4.41
CA ILE A 189 2.30 -11.95 5.60
C ILE A 189 1.38 -11.98 6.82
#